data_AF-A0A662V708-F1
#
_entry.id   AF-A0A662V708-F1
#
_cell.length_a   1.000
_cell.length_b   1.000
_cell.length_c   1.000
_cell.angle_alpha   90.00
_cell.angle_beta   90.00
_cell.angle_gamma   90.00
#
_symmetry.space_group_name_H-M   'P 1'
#
loop_
_entity.id
_entity.type
_entity.pdbx_description
1 polymer ?
#
loop_
_entity_poly.entity_id
_entity_poly.type
_entity_poly.pdbx_seq_one_letter_code
_entity_poly.pdbx_strand_id
1 'polypeptide(L)'
;MRLVPIGVVRVRYSDEEVKDSWIRGGVDGVIEVFPEFEAGLEGIDGFSHLILIAWLHKVNDEQRKVLKVRHRRLLRFGIPYEDLPEVGVFCTDSPHRPNPIALTIVKLVKREGRFLYVEG
;
A
#
# COMPACT_ATOMS: atom_id res chain seq x y z
N MET A 1 11.65 12.94 -12.29
CA MET A 1 11.96 11.56 -11.84
C MET A 1 10.97 10.62 -12.49
N ARG A 2 11.42 9.47 -13.00
CA ARG A 2 10.55 8.42 -13.59
C ARG A 2 10.74 7.15 -12.78
N LEU A 3 9.64 6.57 -12.31
CA LEU A 3 9.66 5.26 -11.64
C LEU A 3 9.45 4.16 -12.68
N VAL A 4 10.16 3.05 -12.52
CA VAL A 4 9.95 1.82 -13.30
C VAL A 4 9.28 0.82 -12.36
N PRO A 5 8.03 0.40 -12.64
CA PRO A 5 7.38 -0.63 -11.82
C PRO A 5 8.12 -1.95 -11.98
N ILE A 6 8.40 -2.63 -10.86
CA ILE A 6 9.11 -3.91 -10.84
C ILE A 6 8.18 -5.12 -10.71
N GLY A 7 6.88 -4.87 -10.61
CA GLY A 7 5.89 -5.90 -10.35
C GLY A 7 4.52 -5.33 -10.04
N VAL A 8 3.61 -6.21 -9.65
CA VAL A 8 2.23 -5.89 -9.23
C VAL A 8 1.85 -6.65 -7.97
N VAL A 9 0.99 -6.04 -7.16
CA VAL A 9 0.37 -6.71 -6.00
C VAL A 9 -0.98 -7.25 -6.45
N ARG A 10 -1.22 -8.54 -6.21
CA ARG A 10 -2.48 -9.23 -6.49
C ARG A 10 -3.14 -9.65 -5.18
N VAL A 11 -4.41 -9.33 -5.06
CA VAL A 11 -5.27 -9.72 -3.94
C VAL A 11 -6.59 -10.23 -4.50
N ARG A 12 -7.29 -11.08 -3.73
CA ARG A 12 -8.63 -11.59 -4.08
C ARG A 12 -9.77 -10.74 -3.50
N TYR A 13 -9.41 -9.65 -2.83
CA TYR A 13 -10.31 -8.77 -2.09
C TYR A 13 -10.65 -7.53 -2.93
N SER A 14 -11.85 -6.99 -2.70
CA SER A 14 -12.24 -5.68 -3.23
C SER A 14 -11.44 -4.55 -2.58
N ASP A 15 -11.43 -3.37 -3.21
CA ASP A 15 -10.75 -2.19 -2.67
C ASP A 15 -11.27 -1.79 -1.28
N GLU A 16 -12.57 -1.99 -1.03
CA GLU A 16 -13.20 -1.68 0.25
C GLU A 16 -12.76 -2.65 1.34
N GLU A 17 -12.72 -3.95 1.05
CA GLU A 17 -12.21 -4.97 1.97
C GLU A 17 -10.74 -4.74 2.33
N VAL A 18 -9.89 -4.40 1.35
CA VAL A 18 -8.47 -4.09 1.59
C VAL A 18 -8.32 -2.83 2.43
N LYS A 19 -9.12 -1.79 2.17
CA LYS A 19 -9.09 -0.56 2.96
C LYS A 19 -9.52 -0.79 4.41
N ASP A 20 -10.39 -1.77 4.63
CA ASP A 20 -11.00 -2.05 5.93
C ASP A 20 -10.21 -3.07 6.76
N SER A 21 -9.30 -3.80 6.12
CA SER A 21 -8.46 -4.81 6.76
C SER A 21 -7.36 -4.24 7.66
N TRP A 22 -7.08 -2.92 7.61
CA TRP A 22 -6.03 -2.27 8.41
C TRP A 22 -6.09 -2.65 9.91
N ILE A 23 -7.29 -2.67 10.50
CA ILE A 23 -7.48 -3.00 11.93
C ILE A 23 -7.12 -4.48 12.21
N ARG A 24 -7.25 -5.34 11.20
CA ARG A 24 -6.98 -6.79 11.28
C ARG A 24 -5.56 -7.15 10.86
N GLY A 25 -4.71 -6.15 10.59
CA GLY A 25 -3.33 -6.36 10.15
C GLY A 25 -3.18 -6.67 8.67
N GLY A 26 -4.13 -6.24 7.83
CA GLY A 26 -4.04 -6.35 6.38
C GLY A 26 -4.71 -7.60 5.79
N VAL A 27 -4.30 -7.98 4.57
CA VAL A 27 -4.84 -9.14 3.83
C VAL A 27 -3.72 -10.03 3.31
N ASP A 28 -4.02 -11.28 2.95
CA ASP A 28 -3.10 -12.08 2.14
C ASP A 28 -3.06 -11.58 0.69
N GLY A 29 -1.90 -11.73 0.07
CA GLY A 29 -1.68 -11.33 -1.31
C GLY A 29 -0.47 -12.01 -1.94
N VAL A 30 -0.30 -11.74 -3.23
CA VAL A 30 0.86 -12.18 -4.01
C VAL A 30 1.51 -10.96 -4.63
N ILE A 31 2.79 -10.75 -4.33
CA ILE A 31 3.64 -9.81 -5.05
C ILE A 31 4.21 -10.57 -6.25
N GLU A 32 3.77 -10.21 -7.44
CA GLU A 32 4.32 -10.71 -8.70
C GLU A 32 5.42 -9.75 -9.16
N VAL A 33 6.68 -10.18 -9.08
CA VAL A 33 7.82 -9.44 -9.64
C VAL A 33 7.92 -9.74 -11.13
N PHE A 34 8.16 -8.74 -11.98
CA PHE A 34 8.27 -8.97 -13.42
C PHE A 34 9.52 -9.80 -13.77
N PRO A 35 9.48 -10.64 -14.84
CA PRO A 35 10.56 -11.57 -15.15
C PRO A 35 11.95 -10.93 -15.26
N GLU A 36 12.05 -9.71 -15.82
CA GLU A 36 13.32 -8.99 -15.97
C GLU A 36 13.97 -8.58 -14.64
N PHE A 37 13.22 -8.61 -13.53
CA PHE A 37 13.70 -8.27 -12.19
C PHE A 37 13.83 -9.48 -11.28
N GLU A 38 13.57 -10.70 -11.76
CA GLU A 38 13.56 -11.92 -10.95
C GLU A 38 14.92 -12.20 -10.27
N ALA A 39 16.03 -11.90 -10.94
CA ALA A 39 17.37 -12.04 -10.36
C ALA A 39 17.56 -11.20 -9.08
N GLY A 40 16.83 -10.09 -8.93
CA GLY A 40 16.86 -9.24 -7.74
C GLY A 40 16.24 -9.89 -6.48
N LEU A 41 15.64 -11.07 -6.60
CA LEU A 41 15.07 -11.82 -5.49
C LEU A 41 16.06 -12.81 -4.85
N GLU A 42 17.30 -12.90 -5.30
CA GLU A 42 18.30 -13.78 -4.70
C GLU A 42 18.46 -13.50 -3.19
N GLY A 43 18.32 -14.54 -2.36
CA GLY A 43 18.42 -14.45 -0.90
C GLY A 43 17.18 -13.89 -0.17
N ILE A 44 16.12 -13.48 -0.89
CA ILE A 44 14.92 -12.87 -0.26
C ILE A 44 14.22 -13.80 0.74
N ASP A 45 14.32 -15.11 0.53
CA ASP A 45 13.71 -16.15 1.38
C ASP A 45 14.38 -16.29 2.74
N GLY A 46 15.53 -15.64 2.94
CA GLY A 46 16.19 -15.53 4.25
C GLY A 46 15.52 -14.54 5.20
N PHE A 47 14.54 -13.75 4.73
CA PHE A 47 13.86 -12.73 5.52
C PHE A 47 12.43 -13.15 5.88
N SER A 48 11.99 -12.83 7.10
CA SER A 48 10.61 -13.08 7.54
C SER A 48 9.62 -12.01 7.09
N HIS A 49 10.10 -10.79 6.84
CA HIS A 49 9.28 -9.63 6.46
C HIS A 49 9.95 -8.81 5.37
N LEU A 50 9.13 -8.18 4.54
CA LEU A 50 9.55 -7.34 3.42
C LEU A 50 9.01 -5.93 3.61
N ILE A 51 9.84 -4.93 3.31
CA ILE A 51 9.39 -3.55 3.14
C ILE A 51 8.89 -3.40 1.71
N LEU A 52 7.59 -3.18 1.55
CA LEU A 52 6.96 -2.99 0.26
C LEU A 52 6.71 -1.50 0.00
N ILE A 53 7.28 -1.00 -1.10
CA ILE A 53 7.00 0.33 -1.62
C ILE A 53 6.10 0.17 -2.85
N ALA A 54 4.88 0.68 -2.78
CA ALA A 54 3.88 0.51 -3.83
C ALA A 54 3.38 1.86 -4.37
N TRP A 55 3.09 1.91 -5.67
CA TRP A 55 2.41 3.04 -6.28
C TRP A 55 0.90 2.82 -6.26
N LEU A 56 0.15 3.72 -5.61
CA LEU A 56 -1.30 3.64 -5.52
C LEU A 56 -1.92 4.12 -6.85
N HIS A 57 -1.90 3.23 -7.83
CA HIS A 57 -2.28 3.47 -9.23
C HIS A 57 -3.72 3.99 -9.45
N LYS A 58 -4.61 3.83 -8.46
CA LYS A 58 -6.00 4.32 -8.51
C LYS A 58 -6.16 5.79 -8.12
N VAL A 59 -5.09 6.44 -7.65
CA VAL A 59 -5.10 7.87 -7.32
C VAL A 59 -4.96 8.67 -8.62
N ASN A 60 -6.02 9.39 -9.00
CA ASN A 60 -6.04 10.20 -10.22
C ASN A 60 -5.30 11.55 -10.06
N ASP A 61 -5.11 12.27 -11.17
CA ASP A 61 -4.32 13.50 -11.19
C ASP A 61 -4.90 14.62 -10.33
N GLU A 62 -6.22 14.70 -10.15
CA GLU A 62 -6.83 15.68 -9.25
C GLU A 62 -6.58 15.31 -7.78
N GLN A 63 -6.68 14.03 -7.44
CA GLN A 63 -6.35 13.54 -6.09
C GLN A 63 -4.87 13.70 -5.75
N ARG A 64 -3.98 13.71 -6.75
CA ARG A 64 -2.55 13.98 -6.55
C ARG A 64 -2.26 15.46 -6.23
N LYS A 65 -3.13 16.39 -6.65
CA LYS A 65 -2.99 17.82 -6.32
C LYS A 65 -3.45 18.17 -4.90
N VAL A 66 -4.06 17.23 -4.17
CA VAL A 66 -4.52 17.44 -2.80
C VAL A 66 -3.33 17.72 -1.88
N LEU A 67 -3.41 18.84 -1.14
CA LEU A 67 -2.39 19.25 -0.15
C LEU A 67 -2.92 19.26 1.29
N LYS A 68 -4.24 19.23 1.46
CA LYS A 68 -4.91 19.19 2.77
C LYS A 68 -5.99 18.12 2.79
N VAL A 69 -6.14 17.44 3.93
CA VAL A 69 -7.13 16.37 4.13
C VAL A 69 -7.70 16.41 5.54
N ARG A 70 -8.92 15.92 5.69
CA ARG A 70 -9.46 15.47 6.99
C ARG A 70 -9.26 13.97 7.10
N HIS A 71 -8.75 13.48 8.24
CA HIS A 71 -8.43 12.07 8.42
C HIS A 71 -9.70 11.22 8.58
N ARG A 72 -10.36 10.89 7.47
CA ARG A 72 -11.68 10.22 7.44
C ARG A 72 -11.73 8.86 8.15
N ARG A 73 -10.58 8.23 8.41
CA ARG A 73 -10.52 7.00 9.22
C ARG A 73 -11.01 7.23 10.65
N LEU A 74 -10.89 8.45 11.18
CA LEU A 74 -11.37 8.82 12.51
C LEU A 74 -12.89 8.76 12.66
N LEU A 75 -13.65 8.83 11.55
CA LEU A 75 -15.10 8.63 11.55
C LEU A 75 -15.48 7.26 12.14
N ARG A 76 -14.62 6.25 11.99
CA ARG A 76 -14.85 4.89 12.52
C ARG A 76 -14.76 4.81 14.04
N PHE A 77 -14.11 5.79 14.67
CA PHE A 77 -14.06 5.92 16.13
C PHE A 77 -15.21 6.81 16.66
N GLY A 78 -16.20 7.13 15.82
CA GLY A 78 -17.36 7.92 16.21
C GLY A 78 -17.13 9.43 16.23
N ILE A 79 -16.00 9.91 15.72
CA ILE A 79 -15.71 11.34 15.63
C ILE A 79 -16.48 11.92 14.42
N PRO A 80 -17.37 12.91 14.60
CA PRO A 80 -18.09 13.55 13.50
C PRO A 80 -17.15 14.16 12.46
N TYR A 81 -17.60 14.27 11.20
CA TYR A 81 -16.77 14.82 10.14
C TYR A 81 -16.45 16.30 10.36
N GLU A 82 -17.41 17.09 10.87
CA GLU A 82 -17.21 18.50 11.20
C GLU A 82 -16.06 18.72 12.20
N ASP A 83 -15.88 17.79 13.12
CA ASP A 83 -14.88 17.85 14.20
C ASP A 83 -13.48 17.40 13.78
N LEU A 84 -13.33 16.82 12.58
CA LEU A 84 -12.03 16.40 12.09
C LEU A 84 -11.18 17.61 11.69
N PRO A 85 -9.96 17.77 12.25
CA PRO A 85 -9.07 18.83 11.83
C PRO A 85 -8.64 18.61 10.38
N GLU A 86 -8.63 19.69 9.61
CA GLU A 86 -8.00 19.71 8.30
C GLU A 86 -6.49 19.95 8.48
N VAL A 87 -5.69 18.98 8.04
CA VAL A 87 -4.23 18.99 8.17
C VAL A 87 -3.57 18.85 6.80
N GLY A 88 -2.29 19.20 6.72
CA GLY A 88 -1.50 18.92 5.53
C GLY A 88 -1.40 17.42 5.25
N VAL A 89 -1.42 17.02 3.97
CA VAL A 89 -1.38 15.59 3.58
C VAL A 89 -0.17 14.85 4.13
N PHE A 90 0.95 15.54 4.32
CA PHE A 90 2.19 14.96 4.86
C PHE A 90 2.15 14.67 6.36
N CYS A 91 1.15 15.18 7.08
CA CYS A 91 0.87 14.81 8.47
C CYS A 91 0.06 13.51 8.58
N THR A 92 -0.25 12.85 7.46
CA THR A 92 -1.11 11.66 7.39
C THR A 92 -0.52 10.60 6.45
N ASP A 93 -1.13 9.42 6.41
CA ASP A 93 -0.88 8.35 5.44
C ASP A 93 -1.89 8.37 4.26
N SER A 94 -2.62 9.48 4.04
CA SER A 94 -3.62 9.61 2.97
C SER A 94 -3.07 9.18 1.60
N PRO A 95 -3.81 8.39 0.80
CA PRO A 95 -3.38 8.04 -0.56
C PRO A 95 -3.38 9.26 -1.51
N HIS A 96 -4.22 10.27 -1.23
CA HIS A 96 -4.31 11.50 -2.02
C HIS A 96 -3.16 12.43 -1.67
N ARG A 97 -2.06 12.32 -2.43
CA ARG A 97 -0.85 13.13 -2.30
C ARG A 97 -0.11 13.21 -3.64
N PRO A 98 0.79 14.19 -3.86
CA PRO A 98 1.47 14.39 -5.15
C PRO A 98 2.15 13.14 -5.72
N ASN A 99 2.84 12.41 -4.85
CA ASN A 99 3.46 11.12 -5.15
C ASN A 99 2.77 10.05 -4.30
N PRO A 100 1.76 9.34 -4.82
CA PRO A 100 0.95 8.37 -4.08
C PRO A 100 1.73 7.06 -3.85
N ILE A 101 2.82 7.16 -3.10
CA ILE A 101 3.69 6.07 -2.70
C ILE A 101 3.21 5.58 -1.34
N ALA A 102 2.87 4.30 -1.27
CA ALA A 102 2.59 3.59 -0.03
C ALA A 102 3.86 2.86 0.45
N LEU A 103 3.98 2.75 1.77
CA LEU A 103 4.95 1.91 2.45
C LEU A 103 4.18 0.99 3.37
N THR A 104 4.43 -0.31 3.26
CA THR A 104 3.92 -1.31 4.20
C THR A 104 5.00 -2.35 4.52
N ILE A 105 4.87 -3.02 5.65
CA ILE A 105 5.70 -4.16 6.02
C ILE A 105 4.81 -5.38 5.98
N VAL A 106 5.16 -6.34 5.14
CA VAL A 106 4.41 -7.59 4.97
C VAL A 106 5.26 -8.76 5.40
N LYS A 107 4.64 -9.79 5.94
CA LYS A 107 5.28 -11.07 6.25
C LYS A 107 5.45 -11.88 4.98
N LEU A 108 6.65 -12.39 4.72
CA LEU A 108 6.89 -13.35 3.63
C LEU A 108 6.46 -14.74 4.10
N VAL A 109 5.44 -15.30 3.46
CA VAL A 109 4.92 -16.65 3.76
C VAL A 109 5.68 -17.71 2.97
N LYS A 110 5.85 -17.47 1.67
CA LYS A 110 6.63 -18.32 0.76
C LYS A 110 6.99 -17.59 -0.52
N ARG A 111 7.97 -18.10 -1.24
CA ARG A 111 8.30 -17.72 -2.61
C ARG A 111 8.13 -18.90 -3.55
N GLU A 112 7.64 -18.61 -4.74
CA GLU A 112 7.62 -19.53 -5.87
C GLU A 112 8.14 -18.79 -7.11
N GLY A 113 9.43 -18.97 -7.44
CA GLY A 113 10.09 -18.20 -8.51
C GLY A 113 10.03 -16.70 -8.25
N ARG A 114 9.39 -15.95 -9.16
CA ARG A 114 9.15 -14.50 -9.06
C ARG A 114 7.89 -14.08 -8.29
N PHE A 115 7.16 -15.03 -7.71
CA PHE A 115 5.93 -14.78 -6.94
C PHE A 115 6.21 -14.89 -5.44
N LEU A 116 5.91 -13.82 -4.70
CA LEU A 116 6.06 -13.77 -3.24
C LEU A 116 4.67 -13.76 -2.59
N TYR A 117 4.36 -14.79 -1.82
CA TYR A 117 3.12 -14.88 -1.07
C TYR A 117 3.31 -14.21 0.28
N VAL A 118 2.43 -13.27 0.60
CA VAL A 118 2.60 -12.38 1.76
C VAL A 118 1.31 -12.20 2.55
N GLU A 119 1.46 -11.85 3.82
CA GLU A 119 0.39 -11.45 4.74
C GLU A 119 0.73 -10.06 5.30
N GLY A 120 -0.20 -9.09 5.25
CA GLY A 120 0.00 -7.76 5.84
C GLY A 120 -0.71 -6.62 5.13
#